data_AF-A0A851GZM2-F1
#
_entry.id   AF-A0A851GZM2-F1
#
_cell.length_a   1.000
_cell.length_b   1.000
_cell.length_c   1.000
_cell.angle_alpha   90.00
_cell.angle_beta   90.00
_cell.angle_gamma   90.00
#
_symmetry.space_group_name_H-M   'P 1'
#
loop_
_entity.id
_entity.type
_entity.pdbx_description
1 polymer ?
#
loop_
_entity_poly.entity_id
_entity_poly.type
_entity_poly.pdbx_seq_one_letter_code
_entity_poly.pdbx_strand_id
1 'polypeptide(L)'
;MGGLVGIGGATLSVFQSIGFLLFPFVQSQTKVKWVKILNISFQFLIFISMIICGRSGIVAVFLFFPLVEILKGKAVLAILLKYMLLYITIFFVGYALLMVALEFIGDDSLGGPLFRSFDILIQSKEAGTYQNETQDLLADMLLFPTDFVTIIFGNPFYFTNASSFDRVVTSDIGYIIYWWAFGIIGFFLYHITYFYLLFKGFVKRKVNRYYAACLLVTIITLFFQTKEMFIFARVGFSMHMLLYFSAIFQDKYKMNQV
;
A
#
# COMPACT_ATOMS: atom_id res chain seq x y z
N MET A 1 7.97 -4.90 23.51
CA MET A 1 7.45 -4.61 22.15
C MET A 1 7.40 -5.91 21.35
N GLY A 2 6.23 -6.56 21.32
CA GLY A 2 6.00 -7.78 20.54
C GLY A 2 5.61 -7.43 19.11
N GLY A 3 6.61 -7.08 18.31
CA GLY A 3 6.51 -6.84 16.88
C GLY A 3 7.92 -6.85 16.36
N LEU A 4 8.31 -7.98 15.78
CA LEU A 4 9.64 -8.26 15.24
C LEU A 4 10.31 -7.01 14.66
N VAL A 5 11.44 -6.66 15.27
CA VAL A 5 12.24 -5.46 15.01
C VAL A 5 12.53 -5.32 13.51
N GLY A 6 12.15 -4.16 12.96
CA GLY A 6 12.69 -3.60 11.72
C GLY A 6 11.88 -3.93 10.46
N ILE A 7 11.26 -2.90 9.87
CA ILE A 7 10.93 -2.81 8.42
C ILE A 7 9.67 -3.59 7.96
N GLY A 8 9.12 -4.55 8.72
CA GLY A 8 8.09 -5.47 8.20
C GLY A 8 6.60 -5.10 8.35
N GLY A 9 6.20 -4.31 9.36
CA GLY A 9 4.78 -4.19 9.75
C GLY A 9 3.89 -3.49 8.72
N ALA A 10 4.32 -2.33 8.23
CA ALA A 10 3.59 -1.60 7.20
C ALA A 10 3.61 -2.33 5.85
N THR A 11 4.73 -2.98 5.52
CA THR A 11 4.83 -3.86 4.36
C THR A 11 3.83 -5.03 4.44
N LEU A 12 3.75 -5.73 5.57
CA LEU A 12 2.79 -6.81 5.79
C LEU A 12 1.33 -6.33 5.66
N SER A 13 1.00 -5.21 6.31
CA SER A 13 -0.34 -4.63 6.24
C SER A 13 -0.76 -4.26 4.81
N VAL A 14 0.17 -3.77 3.99
CA VAL A 14 -0.11 -3.48 2.57
C VAL A 14 -0.21 -4.76 1.72
N PHE A 15 0.55 -5.83 2.01
CA PHE A 15 0.31 -7.11 1.33
C PHE A 15 -1.06 -7.70 1.67
N GLN A 16 -1.50 -7.57 2.92
CA GLN A 16 -2.85 -7.94 3.35
C GLN A 16 -3.91 -7.12 2.61
N SER A 17 -3.68 -5.80 2.41
CA SER A 17 -4.59 -4.96 1.65
C SER A 17 -4.66 -5.34 0.18
N ILE A 18 -3.54 -5.77 -0.43
CA ILE A 18 -3.55 -6.29 -1.79
C ILE A 18 -4.41 -7.57 -1.86
N GLY A 19 -4.24 -8.50 -0.92
CA GLY A 19 -5.08 -9.69 -0.84
C GLY A 19 -6.57 -9.33 -0.70
N PHE A 20 -6.86 -8.35 0.16
CA PHE A 20 -8.20 -7.82 0.35
C PHE A 20 -8.76 -7.20 -0.94
N LEU A 21 -7.97 -6.41 -1.67
CA LEU A 21 -8.37 -5.73 -2.91
C LEU A 21 -8.50 -6.68 -4.11
N LEU A 22 -7.84 -7.83 -4.07
CA LEU A 22 -7.99 -8.88 -5.08
C LEU A 22 -9.24 -9.74 -4.89
N PHE A 23 -9.83 -9.77 -3.70
CA PHE A 23 -11.01 -10.55 -3.38
C PHE A 23 -12.17 -10.40 -4.38
N PRO A 24 -12.54 -9.17 -4.84
CA PRO A 24 -13.63 -9.02 -5.81
C PRO A 24 -13.37 -9.68 -7.17
N PHE A 25 -12.11 -9.93 -7.53
CA PHE A 25 -11.73 -10.66 -8.75
C PHE A 25 -11.87 -12.17 -8.51
N VAL A 26 -11.35 -12.68 -7.40
CA VAL A 26 -11.43 -14.11 -7.03
C VAL A 26 -12.88 -14.55 -6.82
N GLN A 27 -13.66 -13.75 -6.11
CA GLN A 27 -15.06 -14.05 -5.81
C GLN A 27 -15.93 -14.09 -7.06
N SER A 28 -15.58 -13.30 -8.08
CA SER A 28 -16.31 -13.28 -9.36
C SER A 28 -16.14 -14.57 -10.17
N GLN A 29 -15.06 -15.32 -9.95
CA GLN A 29 -14.77 -16.58 -10.65
C GLN A 29 -15.27 -17.82 -9.89
N THR A 30 -15.49 -17.69 -8.58
CA THR A 30 -15.93 -18.80 -7.75
C THR A 30 -17.39 -19.13 -8.05
N LYS A 31 -17.68 -20.35 -8.54
CA LYS A 31 -19.06 -20.82 -8.79
C LYS A 31 -19.69 -21.50 -7.56
N VAL A 32 -18.87 -22.19 -6.76
CA VAL A 32 -19.32 -23.02 -5.63
C VAL A 32 -19.70 -22.15 -4.43
N LYS A 33 -20.93 -22.29 -3.92
CA LYS A 33 -21.47 -21.48 -2.81
C LYS A 33 -20.66 -21.57 -1.52
N TRP A 34 -20.24 -22.77 -1.13
CA TRP A 34 -19.48 -22.97 0.11
C TRP A 34 -18.10 -22.31 0.05
N VAL A 35 -17.43 -22.38 -1.11
CA VAL A 35 -16.15 -21.68 -1.36
C VAL A 35 -16.35 -20.16 -1.28
N LYS A 36 -17.47 -19.63 -1.77
CA LYS A 36 -17.80 -18.19 -1.63
C LYS A 36 -17.90 -17.76 -0.18
N ILE A 37 -18.53 -18.56 0.69
CA ILE A 37 -18.67 -18.28 2.12
C ILE A 37 -17.28 -18.30 2.78
N LEU A 38 -16.51 -19.35 2.52
CA LEU A 38 -15.15 -19.50 3.04
C LEU A 38 -14.23 -18.35 2.61
N ASN A 39 -14.32 -17.89 1.35
CA ASN A 39 -13.58 -16.71 0.90
C ASN A 39 -13.97 -15.44 1.68
N ILE A 40 -15.27 -15.25 1.98
CA ILE A 40 -15.75 -14.11 2.78
C ILE A 40 -15.19 -14.19 4.22
N SER A 41 -15.18 -15.38 4.82
CA SER A 41 -14.60 -15.58 6.15
C SER A 41 -13.10 -15.24 6.18
N PHE A 42 -12.33 -15.70 5.20
CA PHE A 42 -10.91 -15.33 5.09
C PHE A 42 -10.71 -13.83 4.87
N GLN A 43 -11.57 -13.20 4.07
CA GLN A 43 -11.52 -11.76 3.86
C GLN A 43 -11.72 -10.97 5.15
N PHE A 44 -12.65 -11.42 5.99
CA PHE A 44 -12.90 -10.82 7.30
C PHE A 44 -11.69 -10.98 8.23
N LEU A 45 -11.04 -12.15 8.23
CA LEU A 45 -9.81 -12.39 8.99
C LEU A 45 -8.66 -11.49 8.51
N ILE A 46 -8.49 -11.32 7.20
CA ILE A 46 -7.51 -10.39 6.62
C ILE A 46 -7.80 -8.96 7.08
N PHE A 47 -9.07 -8.55 7.09
CA PHE A 47 -9.47 -7.22 7.54
C PHE A 47 -9.13 -6.97 9.00
N ILE A 48 -9.46 -7.90 9.90
CA ILE A 48 -9.06 -7.80 11.31
C ILE A 48 -7.53 -7.75 11.44
N SER A 49 -6.82 -8.60 10.69
CA SER A 49 -5.36 -8.60 10.71
C SER A 49 -4.77 -7.26 10.26
N MET A 50 -5.34 -6.61 9.23
CA MET A 50 -4.91 -5.28 8.79
C MET A 50 -5.08 -4.22 9.88
N ILE A 51 -6.21 -4.26 10.62
CA ILE A 51 -6.46 -3.33 11.74
C ILE A 51 -5.38 -3.47 12.82
N ILE A 52 -4.98 -4.70 13.13
CA ILE A 52 -3.95 -4.98 14.14
C ILE A 52 -2.55 -4.60 13.63
N CYS A 53 -2.25 -4.89 12.36
CA CYS A 53 -0.88 -4.85 11.83
C CYS A 53 -0.41 -3.44 11.44
N GLY A 54 -1.30 -2.57 10.94
CA GLY A 54 -0.92 -1.18 10.71
C GLY A 54 -1.82 -0.38 9.76
N ARG A 55 -1.70 0.95 9.85
CA ARG A 55 -2.54 1.94 9.15
C ARG A 55 -2.37 1.94 7.63
N SER A 56 -1.17 1.61 7.12
CA SER A 56 -0.86 1.68 5.69
C SER A 56 -1.77 0.77 4.84
N GLY A 57 -2.12 -0.43 5.31
CA GLY A 57 -3.03 -1.34 4.62
C GLY A 57 -4.47 -0.82 4.57
N ILE A 58 -4.96 -0.22 5.66
CA ILE A 58 -6.28 0.42 5.69
C ILE A 58 -6.33 1.56 4.67
N VAL A 59 -5.32 2.44 4.68
CA VAL A 59 -5.18 3.53 3.71
C VAL A 59 -5.14 2.99 2.28
N ALA A 60 -4.41 1.90 2.04
CA ALA A 60 -4.35 1.25 0.73
C ALA A 60 -5.73 0.76 0.25
N VAL A 61 -6.49 0.07 1.12
CA VAL A 61 -7.84 -0.39 0.78
C VAL A 61 -8.69 0.80 0.38
N PHE A 62 -8.69 1.84 1.20
CA PHE A 62 -9.45 3.04 0.92
C PHE A 62 -9.07 3.70 -0.40
N LEU A 63 -7.79 3.96 -0.61
CA LEU A 63 -7.28 4.64 -1.79
C LEU A 63 -7.53 3.85 -3.09
N PHE A 64 -7.34 2.52 -3.06
CA PHE A 64 -7.31 1.69 -4.26
C PHE A 64 -8.58 0.85 -4.50
N PHE A 65 -9.50 0.74 -3.54
CA PHE A 65 -10.75 0.03 -3.76
C PHE A 65 -11.66 0.68 -4.83
N PRO A 66 -11.72 2.02 -5.01
CA PRO A 66 -12.37 2.62 -6.18
C PRO A 66 -11.77 2.13 -7.51
N LEU A 67 -10.45 1.99 -7.57
CA LEU A 67 -9.76 1.47 -8.75
C LEU A 67 -10.17 0.02 -9.05
N VAL A 68 -10.38 -0.82 -8.04
CA VAL A 68 -10.90 -2.19 -8.22
C VAL A 68 -12.24 -2.18 -8.97
N GLU A 69 -13.18 -1.32 -8.58
CA GLU A 69 -14.50 -1.27 -9.23
C GLU A 69 -14.44 -0.67 -10.64
N ILE A 70 -13.57 0.31 -10.88
CA ILE A 70 -13.31 0.85 -12.23
C ILE A 70 -12.75 -0.25 -13.13
N LEU A 71 -11.81 -1.05 -12.62
CA LEU A 71 -11.21 -2.17 -13.36
C LEU A 71 -12.21 -3.30 -13.65
N LYS A 72 -13.28 -3.42 -12.84
CA LYS A 72 -14.40 -4.33 -13.10
C LYS A 72 -15.43 -3.76 -14.09
N GLY A 73 -15.26 -2.52 -14.54
CA GLY A 73 -16.14 -1.89 -15.54
C GLY A 73 -17.38 -1.21 -14.97
N LYS A 74 -17.45 -0.93 -13.66
CA LYS A 74 -18.57 -0.18 -13.08
C LYS A 74 -18.43 1.34 -13.31
N ALA A 75 -19.55 2.05 -13.30
CA ALA A 75 -19.60 3.49 -13.53
C ALA A 75 -18.92 4.30 -12.40
N VAL A 76 -17.98 5.17 -12.78
CA VAL A 76 -17.11 5.95 -11.88
C VAL A 76 -17.91 6.80 -10.88
N LEU A 77 -19.04 7.39 -11.28
CA LEU A 77 -19.81 8.28 -10.42
C LEU A 77 -20.54 7.53 -9.28
N ALA A 78 -21.18 6.40 -9.59
CA ALA A 78 -21.87 5.58 -8.58
C ALA A 78 -20.88 4.94 -7.59
N ILE A 79 -19.70 4.57 -8.10
CA ILE A 79 -18.53 4.16 -7.32
C ILE A 79 -18.16 5.28 -6.33
N LEU A 80 -17.86 6.48 -6.81
CA LEU A 80 -17.43 7.62 -5.98
C LEU A 80 -18.45 7.96 -4.87
N LEU A 81 -19.75 8.01 -5.20
CA LEU A 81 -20.80 8.31 -4.22
C LEU A 81 -20.90 7.22 -3.14
N LYS A 82 -20.85 5.94 -3.51
CA LYS A 82 -20.85 4.83 -2.56
C LYS A 82 -19.64 4.90 -1.63
N TYR A 83 -18.47 5.29 -2.14
CA TYR A 83 -17.27 5.43 -1.32
C TYR A 83 -17.31 6.62 -0.41
N MET A 84 -17.74 7.77 -0.89
CA MET A 84 -17.92 8.95 -0.05
C MET A 84 -18.81 8.62 1.15
N LEU A 85 -19.93 7.91 0.92
CA LEU A 85 -20.79 7.39 1.99
C LEU A 85 -20.06 6.41 2.91
N LEU A 86 -19.30 5.44 2.37
CA LEU A 86 -18.54 4.49 3.18
C LEU A 86 -17.47 5.18 4.04
N TYR A 87 -16.75 6.15 3.49
CA TYR A 87 -15.74 6.95 4.20
C TYR A 87 -16.36 7.73 5.34
N ILE A 88 -17.48 8.42 5.06
CA ILE A 88 -18.26 9.11 6.07
C ILE A 88 -18.66 8.13 7.16
N THR A 89 -19.26 6.99 6.82
CA THR A 89 -19.69 5.99 7.81
C THR A 89 -18.54 5.43 8.63
N ILE A 90 -17.42 5.03 8.02
CA ILE A 90 -16.28 4.48 8.76
C ILE A 90 -15.62 5.57 9.61
N PHE A 91 -15.53 6.81 9.11
CA PHE A 91 -15.03 7.93 9.91
C PHE A 91 -15.90 8.17 11.14
N PHE A 92 -17.22 8.26 10.97
CA PHE A 92 -18.14 8.51 12.09
C PHE A 92 -18.25 7.32 13.05
N VAL A 93 -18.33 6.08 12.54
CA VAL A 93 -18.39 4.87 13.38
C VAL A 93 -17.05 4.65 14.08
N GLY A 94 -15.93 4.81 13.37
CA GLY A 94 -14.59 4.69 13.93
C GLY A 94 -14.34 5.76 14.99
N TYR A 95 -14.77 6.99 14.75
CA TYR A 95 -14.72 8.08 15.72
C TYR A 95 -15.61 7.77 16.95
N ALA A 96 -16.84 7.32 16.75
CA ALA A 96 -17.73 6.95 17.86
C ALA A 96 -17.17 5.80 18.70
N LEU A 97 -16.64 4.75 18.06
CA LEU A 97 -15.98 3.63 18.74
C LEU A 97 -14.72 4.07 19.47
N LEU A 98 -13.94 4.98 18.89
CA LEU A 98 -12.78 5.57 19.55
C LEU A 98 -13.20 6.32 20.82
N MET A 99 -14.24 7.16 20.75
CA MET A 99 -14.73 7.91 21.91
C MET A 99 -15.17 6.96 23.03
N VAL A 100 -15.94 5.92 22.70
CA VAL A 100 -16.34 4.88 23.67
C VAL A 100 -15.13 4.13 24.23
N ALA A 101 -14.15 3.80 23.38
CA ALA A 101 -12.94 3.10 23.80
C ALA A 101 -12.07 3.98 24.72
N LEU A 102 -11.95 5.28 24.44
CA LEU A 102 -11.21 6.22 25.28
C LEU A 102 -11.86 6.40 26.65
N GLU A 103 -13.20 6.37 26.73
CA GLU A 103 -13.93 6.37 28.00
C GLU A 103 -13.72 5.08 28.81
N PHE A 104 -13.59 3.93 28.15
CA PHE A 104 -13.46 2.62 28.81
C PHE A 104 -12.02 2.21 29.16
N ILE A 105 -11.02 2.63 28.38
CA ILE A 105 -9.67 2.03 28.43
C ILE A 105 -8.79 2.61 29.55
N GLY A 106 -9.08 3.78 30.10
CA GLY A 106 -8.38 4.32 31.27
C GLY A 106 -6.85 4.24 31.18
N ASP A 107 -6.23 5.22 30.50
CA ASP A 107 -4.80 5.54 30.33
C ASP A 107 -3.75 4.45 30.00
N ASP A 108 -3.87 3.21 30.47
CA ASP A 108 -2.74 2.27 30.43
C ASP A 108 -2.87 1.15 29.38
N SER A 109 -1.91 1.18 28.43
CA SER A 109 -1.49 0.14 27.46
C SER A 109 -2.11 0.09 26.05
N LEU A 110 -3.44 0.26 25.87
CA LEU A 110 -4.07 0.22 24.53
C LEU A 110 -4.32 1.60 23.91
N GLY A 111 -4.29 2.66 24.73
CA GLY A 111 -4.46 4.03 24.25
C GLY A 111 -3.32 4.49 23.32
N GLY A 112 -2.07 4.11 23.60
CA GLY A 112 -0.90 4.65 22.90
C GLY A 112 -0.93 4.57 21.36
N PRO A 113 -1.25 3.42 20.75
CA PRO A 113 -1.38 3.32 19.29
C PRO A 113 -2.55 4.10 18.69
N LEU A 114 -3.66 4.24 19.44
CA LEU A 114 -4.85 5.00 19.05
C LEU A 114 -4.61 6.50 19.18
N PHE A 115 -4.06 6.98 20.30
CA PHE A 115 -3.61 8.37 20.48
C PHE A 115 -2.64 8.76 19.36
N ARG A 116 -1.61 7.96 19.09
CA ARG A 116 -0.69 8.18 17.95
C ARG A 116 -1.35 8.23 16.57
N SER A 117 -2.57 7.69 16.41
CA SER A 117 -3.31 7.76 15.15
C SER A 117 -4.05 9.09 14.98
N PHE A 118 -4.36 9.74 16.10
CA PHE A 118 -5.07 11.00 16.18
C PHE A 118 -4.22 12.14 16.74
N ASP A 119 -2.93 11.92 17.05
CA ASP A 119 -2.00 12.91 17.61
C ASP A 119 -2.00 14.21 16.80
N ILE A 120 -2.09 14.15 15.47
CA ILE A 120 -2.15 15.35 14.62
C ILE A 120 -3.42 16.16 14.90
N LEU A 121 -4.56 15.49 15.12
CA LEU A 121 -5.84 16.15 15.43
C LEU A 121 -5.84 16.70 16.87
N ILE A 122 -5.22 15.97 17.80
CA ILE A 122 -5.10 16.38 19.21
C ILE A 122 -4.15 17.59 19.32
N GLN A 123 -2.96 17.51 18.71
CA GLN A 123 -1.98 18.61 18.67
C GLN A 123 -2.54 19.84 17.95
N SER A 124 -3.32 19.66 16.86
CA SER A 124 -3.95 20.79 16.16
C SER A 124 -4.97 21.55 17.03
N LYS A 125 -5.59 20.85 17.99
CA LYS A 125 -6.52 21.46 18.95
C LYS A 125 -5.80 22.23 20.05
N GLU A 126 -4.59 21.80 20.42
CA GLU A 126 -3.80 22.39 21.51
C GLU A 126 -2.92 23.56 21.05
N ALA A 127 -2.34 23.52 19.84
CA ALA A 127 -1.39 24.52 19.37
C ALA A 127 -2.05 25.71 18.63
N GLY A 128 -3.29 25.59 18.16
CA GLY A 128 -3.99 26.66 17.43
C GLY A 128 -3.39 27.02 16.06
N THR A 129 -2.33 26.33 15.63
CA THR A 129 -1.65 26.48 14.34
C THR A 129 -1.45 25.11 13.68
N TYR A 130 -1.67 25.02 12.36
CA TYR A 130 -1.46 23.79 11.58
C TYR A 130 0.01 23.51 11.20
N GLN A 131 0.95 24.33 11.66
CA GLN A 131 2.38 24.09 11.48
C GLN A 131 2.88 23.16 12.59
N ASN A 132 3.27 21.96 12.20
CA ASN A 132 3.91 20.98 13.08
C ASN A 132 5.38 20.86 12.70
N GLU A 133 6.25 20.70 13.70
CA GLU A 133 7.69 20.41 13.55
C GLU A 133 7.95 19.26 12.54
N THR A 134 7.00 18.33 12.39
CA THR A 134 7.02 17.25 11.41
C THR A 134 7.06 17.73 9.95
N GLN A 135 6.40 18.84 9.61
CA GLN A 135 6.39 19.37 8.23
C GLN A 135 7.73 19.99 7.87
N ASP A 136 8.34 20.72 8.81
CA ASP A 136 9.67 21.32 8.61
C ASP A 136 10.74 20.21 8.52
N LEU A 137 10.65 19.19 9.38
CA LEU A 137 11.51 17.99 9.29
C LEU A 137 11.36 17.25 7.96
N LEU A 138 10.15 17.15 7.40
CA LEU A 138 9.91 16.49 6.10
C LEU A 138 10.48 17.29 4.93
N ALA A 139 10.49 18.62 5.00
CA ALA A 139 11.08 19.47 3.98
C ALA A 139 12.59 19.28 3.89
N ASP A 140 13.25 19.15 5.05
CA ASP A 140 14.70 18.89 5.14
C ASP A 140 15.10 17.47 4.69
N MET A 141 14.15 16.55 4.58
CA MET A 141 14.37 15.17 4.10
C MET A 141 14.37 15.04 2.56
N LEU A 142 14.02 16.10 1.82
CA LEU A 142 14.00 16.14 0.35
C LEU A 142 15.34 16.63 -0.22
N LEU A 143 16.43 15.90 0.08
CA LEU A 143 17.76 16.24 -0.42
C LEU A 143 18.10 15.40 -1.65
N PHE A 144 18.50 16.05 -2.74
CA PHE A 144 19.07 15.41 -3.92
C PHE A 144 20.60 15.36 -3.83
N PRO A 145 21.26 14.36 -4.43
CA PRO A 145 22.72 14.36 -4.54
C PRO A 145 23.17 15.61 -5.29
N THR A 146 24.25 16.24 -4.81
CA THR A 146 24.83 17.42 -5.46
C THR A 146 25.82 17.06 -6.57
N ASP A 147 26.36 15.85 -6.55
CA ASP A 147 27.32 15.38 -7.53
C ASP A 147 26.66 14.65 -8.71
N PHE A 148 27.07 15.03 -9.92
CA PHE A 148 26.48 14.52 -11.16
C PHE A 148 26.60 13.00 -11.32
N VAL A 149 27.70 12.41 -10.82
CA VAL A 149 27.96 10.97 -10.93
C VAL A 149 26.95 10.17 -10.09
N THR A 150 26.72 10.57 -8.84
CA THR A 150 25.71 9.93 -7.97
C THR A 150 24.30 10.16 -8.50
N ILE A 151 24.00 11.32 -9.10
CA ILE A 151 22.68 11.53 -9.74
C ILE A 151 22.42 10.48 -10.84
N ILE A 152 23.39 10.21 -11.72
CA ILE A 152 23.19 9.33 -12.87
C ILE A 152 23.32 7.85 -12.51
N PHE A 153 24.41 7.48 -11.82
CA PHE A 153 24.78 6.08 -11.57
C PHE A 153 24.51 5.64 -10.13
N GLY A 154 24.23 6.57 -9.22
CA GLY A 154 24.08 6.28 -7.80
C GLY A 154 25.40 5.97 -7.12
N ASN A 155 25.34 5.82 -5.80
CA ASN A 155 26.43 5.30 -5.01
C ASN A 155 25.89 4.26 -4.00
N PRO A 156 26.22 2.97 -4.15
CA PRO A 156 25.68 1.91 -3.30
C PRO A 156 26.09 2.03 -1.83
N PHE A 157 27.10 2.86 -1.51
CA PHE A 157 27.49 3.16 -0.13
C PHE A 157 26.32 3.67 0.72
N TYR A 158 25.37 4.38 0.09
CA TYR A 158 24.16 4.89 0.75
C TYR A 158 23.16 3.79 1.17
N PHE A 159 23.33 2.54 0.72
CA PHE A 159 22.59 1.38 1.26
C PHE A 159 23.27 0.75 2.48
N THR A 160 24.61 0.70 2.51
CA THR A 160 25.36 -0.09 3.51
C THR A 160 25.39 0.55 4.91
N ASN A 161 25.28 1.87 5.00
CA ASN A 161 25.17 2.58 6.29
C ASN A 161 23.71 2.78 6.74
N ALA A 162 22.79 1.93 6.26
CA ALA A 162 21.37 2.01 6.61
C ALA A 162 21.02 1.36 7.98
N SER A 163 22.01 1.04 8.83
CA SER A 163 21.71 0.75 10.24
C SER A 163 21.04 2.00 10.84
N SER A 164 19.92 1.79 11.54
CA SER A 164 18.95 2.84 11.91
C SER A 164 19.49 4.00 12.76
N PHE A 165 20.77 3.99 13.12
CA PHE A 165 21.40 4.95 14.03
C PHE A 165 22.46 5.85 13.36
N ASP A 166 23.05 5.46 12.23
CA ASP A 166 24.11 6.24 11.54
C ASP A 166 23.85 6.33 10.01
N ARG A 167 22.60 6.65 9.64
CA ARG A 167 22.25 6.81 8.22
C ARG A 167 22.87 8.07 7.65
N VAL A 168 23.62 7.92 6.56
CA VAL A 168 24.17 9.05 5.79
C VAL A 168 23.05 9.84 5.09
N VAL A 169 21.94 9.18 4.74
CA VAL A 169 20.72 9.82 4.25
C VAL A 169 19.68 9.78 5.37
N THR A 170 19.37 10.95 5.93
CA THR A 170 18.39 11.13 7.04
C THR A 170 16.93 11.06 6.58
N SER A 171 16.69 10.73 5.31
CA SER A 171 15.35 10.63 4.74
C SER A 171 14.71 9.28 5.05
N ASP A 172 13.52 9.30 5.63
CA ASP A 172 12.67 8.12 5.80
C ASP A 172 11.86 7.77 4.54
N ILE A 173 12.05 8.52 3.46
CA ILE A 173 11.33 8.33 2.19
C ILE A 173 12.10 7.35 1.31
N GLY A 174 11.52 6.16 1.10
CA GLY A 174 12.17 5.06 0.38
C GLY A 174 12.71 5.42 -1.01
N TYR A 175 11.96 6.19 -1.83
CA TYR A 175 12.43 6.52 -3.18
C TYR A 175 13.66 7.43 -3.20
N ILE A 176 13.85 8.27 -2.18
CA ILE A 176 14.99 9.18 -2.09
C ILE A 176 16.26 8.35 -1.88
N ILE A 177 16.22 7.40 -0.95
CA ILE A 177 17.33 6.46 -0.71
C ILE A 177 17.70 5.72 -2.01
N TYR A 178 16.71 5.28 -2.79
CA TYR A 178 16.97 4.62 -4.09
C TYR A 178 17.62 5.52 -5.12
N TRP A 179 17.24 6.78 -5.16
CA TRP A 179 17.83 7.71 -6.09
C TRP A 179 19.32 7.93 -5.75
N TRP A 180 19.64 8.15 -4.47
CA TRP A 180 21.02 8.26 -4.01
C TRP A 180 21.84 7.00 -4.29
N ALA A 181 21.23 5.82 -4.16
CA ALA A 181 21.96 4.57 -4.23
C ALA A 181 22.07 3.95 -5.64
N PHE A 182 21.02 4.06 -6.46
CA PHE A 182 20.98 3.51 -7.83
C PHE A 182 21.15 4.55 -8.94
N GLY A 183 20.99 5.84 -8.62
CA GLY A 183 20.92 6.89 -9.62
C GLY A 183 19.71 6.74 -10.54
N ILE A 184 19.61 7.62 -11.53
CA ILE A 184 18.53 7.59 -12.51
C ILE A 184 18.56 6.30 -13.34
N ILE A 185 19.74 5.86 -13.80
CA ILE A 185 19.86 4.68 -14.68
C ILE A 185 19.46 3.41 -13.92
N GLY A 186 20.01 3.21 -12.72
CA GLY A 186 19.67 2.05 -11.90
C GLY A 186 18.20 2.06 -11.49
N PHE A 187 17.63 3.23 -11.19
CA PHE A 187 16.20 3.37 -10.91
C PHE A 187 15.33 2.89 -12.09
N PHE A 188 15.63 3.30 -13.32
CA PHE A 188 14.87 2.85 -14.49
C PHE A 188 15.05 1.37 -14.79
N LEU A 189 16.28 0.85 -14.74
CA LEU A 189 16.56 -0.57 -14.92
C LEU A 189 15.82 -1.42 -13.89
N TYR A 190 15.77 -0.95 -12.64
CA TYR A 190 15.06 -1.63 -11.57
C TYR A 190 13.55 -1.67 -11.79
N HIS A 191 12.95 -0.56 -12.24
CA HIS A 191 11.51 -0.46 -12.42
C HIS A 191 11.02 -0.93 -13.80
N ILE A 192 11.91 -1.28 -14.74
CA ILE A 192 11.52 -1.63 -16.12
C ILE A 192 10.50 -2.77 -16.18
N THR A 193 10.65 -3.79 -15.33
CA THR A 193 9.72 -4.91 -15.27
C THR A 193 8.34 -4.45 -14.80
N TYR A 194 8.28 -3.57 -13.80
CA TYR A 194 7.02 -3.03 -13.30
C TYR A 194 6.35 -2.10 -14.30
N PHE A 195 7.11 -1.27 -15.02
CA PHE A 195 6.57 -0.46 -16.13
C PHE A 195 6.02 -1.33 -17.26
N TYR A 196 6.72 -2.42 -17.60
CA TYR A 196 6.22 -3.39 -18.57
C TYR A 196 4.90 -4.03 -18.12
N LEU A 197 4.82 -4.47 -16.85
CA LEU A 197 3.59 -5.05 -16.28
C LEU A 197 2.45 -4.02 -16.21
N LEU A 198 2.76 -2.77 -15.85
CA LEU A 198 1.81 -1.66 -15.85
C LEU A 198 1.24 -1.43 -17.25
N PHE A 199 2.11 -1.36 -18.26
CA PHE A 199 1.72 -1.17 -19.66
C PHE A 199 0.85 -2.33 -20.16
N LYS A 200 1.31 -3.59 -19.99
CA LYS A 200 0.56 -4.77 -20.43
C LYS A 200 -0.77 -4.91 -19.68
N GLY A 201 -0.74 -4.69 -18.37
CA GLY A 201 -1.92 -4.68 -17.51
C GLY A 201 -2.94 -3.65 -18.00
N PHE A 202 -2.50 -2.41 -18.29
CA PHE A 202 -3.37 -1.35 -18.79
C PHE A 202 -3.99 -1.71 -20.13
N VAL A 203 -3.21 -2.13 -21.12
CA VAL A 203 -3.71 -2.44 -22.47
C VAL A 203 -4.70 -3.61 -22.44
N LYS A 204 -4.43 -4.65 -21.64
CA LYS A 204 -5.21 -5.90 -21.63
C LYS A 204 -6.26 -6.02 -20.51
N ARG A 205 -6.40 -5.04 -19.62
CA ARG A 205 -7.32 -5.10 -18.46
C ARG A 205 -8.77 -5.46 -18.82
N LYS A 206 -9.25 -5.02 -19.98
CA LYS A 206 -10.63 -5.28 -20.44
C LYS A 206 -10.83 -6.69 -20.99
N VAL A 207 -9.76 -7.34 -21.45
CA VAL A 207 -9.80 -8.67 -22.08
C VAL A 207 -9.76 -9.76 -21.02
N ASN A 208 -8.93 -9.58 -19.99
CA ASN A 208 -8.70 -10.62 -18.99
C ASN A 208 -8.47 -10.00 -17.61
N ARG A 209 -9.23 -10.50 -16.63
CA ARG A 209 -9.28 -9.99 -15.25
C ARG A 209 -7.96 -10.18 -14.50
N TYR A 210 -7.12 -11.15 -14.86
CA TYR A 210 -5.79 -11.29 -14.27
C TYR A 210 -4.85 -10.16 -14.70
N TYR A 211 -4.98 -9.60 -15.91
CA TYR A 211 -4.24 -8.38 -16.26
C TYR A 211 -4.73 -7.17 -15.47
N ALA A 212 -6.05 -7.08 -15.22
CA ALA A 212 -6.61 -6.04 -14.37
C ALA A 212 -6.10 -6.16 -12.92
N ALA A 213 -6.07 -7.38 -12.38
CA ALA A 213 -5.47 -7.68 -11.07
C ALA A 213 -3.98 -7.35 -11.04
N CYS A 214 -3.20 -7.78 -12.04
CA CYS A 214 -1.77 -7.48 -12.16
C CYS A 214 -1.52 -5.97 -12.23
N LEU A 215 -2.32 -5.22 -13.00
CA LEU A 215 -2.29 -3.77 -13.07
C LEU A 215 -2.52 -3.13 -11.71
N LEU A 216 -3.56 -3.55 -10.99
CA LEU A 216 -3.88 -3.07 -9.66
C LEU A 216 -2.72 -3.28 -8.68
N VAL A 217 -2.18 -4.50 -8.62
CA VAL A 217 -1.05 -4.84 -7.73
C VAL A 217 0.18 -4.02 -8.08
N THR A 218 0.46 -3.83 -9.38
CA THR A 218 1.58 -3.02 -9.85
C THR A 218 1.42 -1.55 -9.42
N ILE A 219 0.22 -0.96 -9.56
CA ILE A 219 -0.05 0.42 -9.13
C ILE A 219 0.13 0.57 -7.62
N ILE A 220 -0.43 -0.35 -6.82
CA ILE A 220 -0.30 -0.34 -5.36
C ILE A 220 1.18 -0.43 -4.97
N THR A 221 1.92 -1.35 -5.59
CA THR A 221 3.34 -1.57 -5.29
C THR A 221 4.16 -0.34 -5.64
N LEU A 222 3.97 0.26 -6.82
CA LEU A 222 4.68 1.49 -7.22
C LEU A 222 4.31 2.69 -6.34
N PHE A 223 3.05 2.78 -5.89
CA PHE A 223 2.64 3.83 -4.96
C PHE A 223 3.29 3.66 -3.59
N PHE A 224 3.27 2.46 -3.01
CA PHE A 224 3.91 2.23 -1.72
C PHE A 224 5.43 2.20 -1.80
N GLN A 225 6.01 1.96 -2.98
CA GLN A 225 7.45 2.10 -3.23
C GLN A 225 7.95 3.54 -2.97
N THR A 226 7.09 4.55 -3.11
CA THR A 226 7.50 5.93 -2.77
C THR A 226 7.73 6.08 -1.26
N LYS A 227 6.98 5.36 -0.45
CA LYS A 227 7.06 5.43 1.01
C LYS A 227 8.08 4.45 1.58
N GLU A 228 7.99 3.18 1.19
CA GLU A 228 8.76 2.07 1.75
C GLU A 228 9.38 1.22 0.63
N MET A 229 10.38 0.41 0.96
CA MET A 229 11.12 -0.47 0.03
C MET A 229 10.28 -1.70 -0.41
N PHE A 230 9.12 -1.46 -0.99
CA PHE A 230 8.09 -2.47 -1.25
C PHE A 230 8.49 -3.52 -2.30
N ILE A 231 9.20 -3.10 -3.34
CA ILE A 231 9.67 -3.98 -4.41
C ILE A 231 10.73 -4.95 -3.88
N PHE A 232 11.49 -4.58 -2.84
CA PHE A 232 12.45 -5.46 -2.17
C PHE A 232 11.82 -6.45 -1.19
N ALA A 233 10.55 -6.28 -0.85
CA ALA A 233 9.87 -7.28 -0.05
C ALA A 233 9.87 -8.60 -0.82
N ARG A 234 10.43 -9.66 -0.20
CA ARG A 234 10.69 -10.96 -0.84
C ARG A 234 9.52 -11.58 -1.61
N VAL A 235 8.28 -11.17 -1.28
CA VAL A 235 7.03 -11.69 -1.84
C VAL A 235 6.47 -10.83 -2.99
N GLY A 236 6.96 -9.60 -3.16
CA GLY A 236 6.44 -8.65 -4.15
C GLY A 236 6.59 -9.15 -5.59
N PHE A 237 7.81 -9.45 -6.00
CA PHE A 237 8.10 -9.89 -7.38
C PHE A 237 7.40 -11.20 -7.76
N SER A 238 7.39 -12.19 -6.86
CA SER A 238 6.76 -13.49 -7.11
C SER A 238 5.25 -13.36 -7.30
N MET A 239 4.58 -12.48 -6.54
CA MET A 239 3.16 -12.19 -6.71
C MET A 239 2.85 -11.59 -8.09
N HIS A 240 3.67 -10.66 -8.56
CA HIS A 240 3.51 -10.05 -9.88
C HIS A 240 3.67 -11.09 -10.99
N MET A 241 4.70 -11.93 -10.91
CA MET A 241 4.94 -12.98 -11.88
C MET A 241 3.82 -14.02 -11.89
N LEU A 242 3.32 -14.43 -10.73
CA LEU A 242 2.19 -15.35 -10.64
C LEU A 242 0.95 -14.79 -11.35
N LEU A 243 0.57 -13.55 -11.08
CA LEU A 243 -0.59 -12.91 -11.72
C LEU A 243 -0.39 -12.76 -13.24
N TYR A 244 0.79 -12.32 -13.65
CA TYR A 244 1.11 -12.10 -15.05
C TYR A 244 1.14 -13.41 -15.85
N PHE A 245 1.78 -14.47 -15.34
CA PHE A 245 1.79 -15.76 -16.01
C PHE A 245 0.41 -16.42 -15.99
N SER A 246 -0.38 -16.25 -14.92
CA SER A 246 -1.79 -16.68 -14.90
C SER A 246 -2.60 -15.98 -16.00
N ALA A 247 -2.35 -14.69 -16.24
CA ALA A 247 -2.98 -13.93 -17.31
C ALA A 247 -2.57 -14.46 -18.71
N ILE A 248 -1.28 -14.70 -18.94
CA ILE A 248 -0.78 -15.30 -20.20
C ILE A 248 -1.40 -16.68 -20.43
N PHE A 249 -1.44 -17.51 -19.39
CA PHE A 249 -1.97 -18.86 -19.48
C PHE A 249 -3.44 -18.84 -19.88
N GLN A 250 -4.26 -17.99 -19.24
CA GLN A 250 -5.67 -17.86 -19.62
C GLN A 250 -5.86 -17.33 -21.04
N ASP A 251 -5.06 -16.35 -21.47
CA ASP A 251 -5.10 -15.82 -22.85
C ASP A 251 -4.78 -16.92 -23.88
N LYS A 252 -3.72 -17.70 -23.64
CA LYS A 252 -3.22 -18.71 -24.59
C LYS A 252 -4.19 -19.89 -24.74
N TYR A 253 -4.80 -20.32 -23.64
CA TYR A 253 -5.67 -21.50 -23.62
C TYR A 253 -7.17 -21.16 -23.68
N LYS A 254 -7.54 -19.89 -23.89
CA LYS A 254 -8.94 -19.40 -23.99
C LYS A 254 -9.86 -19.95 -22.88
N MET A 255 -9.33 -20.18 -21.69
CA MET A 255 -10.13 -20.76 -20.62
C MET A 255 -11.16 -19.73 -20.13
N ASN A 256 -12.44 -20.02 -20.39
CA ASN A 256 -13.62 -19.30 -19.94
C ASN A 256 -13.43 -17.77 -19.83
N GLN A 257 -13.50 -17.09 -20.97
CA GLN A 257 -13.73 -15.64 -21.00
C GLN A 257 -15.21 -15.39 -20.65
N VAL A 258 -15.51 -15.30 -19.35
CA VAL A 258 -16.84 -14.93 -18.82
C VAL A 258 -16.71 -13.69 -17.95
#